data_AF-S3KIM6-F1
#
_entry.id   AF-S3KIM6-F1
#
_cell.length_a   1.000
_cell.length_b   1.000
_cell.length_c   1.000
_cell.angle_alpha   90.00
_cell.angle_beta   90.00
_cell.angle_gamma   90.00
#
_symmetry.space_group_name_H-M   'P 1'
#
loop_
_entity.id
_entity.type
_entity.pdbx_description
1 polymer ?
#
loop_
_entity_poly.entity_id
_entity_poly.type
_entity_poly.pdbx_seq_one_letter_code
_entity_poly.pdbx_strand_id
1 'polypeptide(L)'
;MQRQKILFLNLRSSSNGLNKRILELDIEKCFDRINHNTLRELIIAPQSIKAALMRCLKAAVNPEFPEQGTPQVGVVSPLLANIALNGIENIHYSVRYADDLVFLLKPQDKAEEILEKVANFLATRGLNIKPSKTRLVASTEGFDFLGWHLVVQANGRL
;
A
#
# COMPACT_ATOMS: atom_id res chain seq x y z
N MET A 1 13.20 -0.03 -10.22
CA MET A 1 14.52 -0.60 -9.88
C MET A 1 14.86 -0.56 -8.37
N GLN A 2 14.71 0.56 -7.65
CA GLN A 2 15.17 0.65 -6.25
C GLN A 2 14.37 -0.21 -5.23
N ARG A 3 13.04 -0.34 -5.38
CA ARG A 3 12.20 -1.19 -4.50
C ARG A 3 12.42 -2.69 -4.70
N GLN A 4 12.66 -3.13 -5.93
CA GLN A 4 13.05 -4.51 -6.25
C GLN A 4 14.38 -4.90 -5.57
N LYS A 5 15.36 -3.97 -5.55
CA LYS A 5 16.62 -4.18 -4.83
C LYS A 5 16.41 -4.36 -3.32
N ILE A 6 15.45 -3.65 -2.72
CA ILE A 6 15.10 -3.80 -1.30
C ILE A 6 14.50 -5.18 -1.02
N LEU A 7 13.56 -5.64 -1.86
CA LEU A 7 13.02 -6.99 -1.77
C LEU A 7 14.14 -8.02 -1.86
N PHE A 8 15.03 -7.87 -2.85
CA PHE A 8 16.18 -8.76 -3.03
C PHE A 8 17.08 -8.84 -1.79
N LEU A 9 17.45 -7.69 -1.22
CA LEU A 9 18.31 -7.64 -0.04
C LEU A 9 17.68 -8.28 1.20
N ASN A 10 16.34 -8.34 1.27
CA ASN A 10 15.61 -8.93 2.40
C ASN A 10 15.24 -10.39 2.21
N LEU A 11 15.22 -10.86 0.97
CA LEU A 11 14.85 -12.22 0.59
C LEU A 11 16.06 -13.08 0.19
N ARG A 12 17.27 -12.52 0.18
CA ARG A 12 18.50 -13.28 -0.02
C ARG A 12 18.78 -14.26 1.13
N SER A 13 19.59 -15.28 0.83
CA SER A 13 20.00 -16.30 1.78
C SER A 13 20.59 -15.73 3.09
N SER A 14 21.45 -14.71 3.02
CA SER A 14 22.05 -14.08 4.21
C SER A 14 21.06 -13.31 5.10
N SER A 15 19.80 -13.18 4.69
CA SER A 15 18.73 -12.60 5.48
C SER A 15 17.64 -13.63 5.85
N ASN A 16 17.97 -14.92 5.75
CA ASN A 16 17.08 -16.06 5.98
C ASN A 16 15.80 -16.00 5.12
N GLY A 17 15.95 -15.55 3.86
CA GLY A 17 14.84 -15.36 2.93
C GLY A 17 13.91 -16.56 2.83
N LEU A 18 14.45 -17.78 2.77
CA LEU A 18 13.68 -19.04 2.65
C LEU A 18 12.65 -19.25 3.76
N ASN A 19 12.93 -18.74 4.95
CA ASN A 19 12.05 -18.94 6.11
C ASN A 19 11.03 -17.80 6.23
N LYS A 20 11.05 -16.81 5.33
CA LYS A 20 10.13 -15.69 5.38
C LYS A 20 8.77 -16.04 4.80
N ARG A 21 7.76 -15.39 5.35
CA ARG A 21 6.40 -15.38 4.82
C ARG A 21 6.08 -13.99 4.31
N ILE A 22 5.27 -13.90 3.28
CA ILE A 22 4.85 -12.66 2.65
C ILE A 22 3.37 -12.49 2.93
N LEU A 23 3.02 -11.34 3.49
CA LEU A 23 1.64 -10.94 3.66
C LEU A 23 1.33 -9.90 2.58
N GLU A 24 0.59 -10.33 1.57
CA GLU A 24 0.09 -9.51 0.47
C GLU A 24 -1.20 -8.81 0.92
N LEU A 25 -1.25 -7.49 0.80
CA LEU A 25 -2.41 -6.70 1.19
C LEU A 25 -2.93 -5.88 0.01
N ASP A 26 -4.24 -5.95 -0.17
CA ASP A 26 -4.98 -5.09 -1.10
C ASP A 26 -5.90 -4.18 -0.27
N ILE A 27 -5.90 -2.88 -0.59
CA ILE A 27 -6.70 -1.88 0.11
C ILE A 27 -7.94 -1.57 -0.73
N GLU A 28 -9.14 -1.72 -0.13
CA GLU A 28 -10.39 -1.59 -0.89
C GLU A 28 -10.62 -0.13 -1.32
N LYS A 29 -10.67 0.12 -2.63
CA LYS A 29 -11.07 1.40 -3.24
C LYS A 29 -10.45 2.59 -2.49
N CYS A 30 -9.13 2.52 -2.30
CA CYS A 30 -8.38 3.44 -1.44
C CYS A 30 -8.76 4.90 -1.73
N PHE A 31 -8.83 5.30 -3.00
CA PHE A 31 -9.20 6.66 -3.36
C PHE A 31 -10.65 7.06 -3.01
N ASP A 32 -11.64 6.22 -3.33
CA ASP A 32 -13.07 6.55 -3.16
C ASP A 32 -13.49 6.65 -1.69
N ARG A 33 -12.73 6.01 -0.79
CA ARG A 33 -13.11 5.82 0.62
C ARG A 33 -12.27 6.59 1.62
N ILE A 34 -11.18 7.25 1.21
CA ILE A 34 -10.37 8.03 2.15
C ILE A 34 -11.21 9.14 2.78
N ASN A 35 -11.16 9.22 4.11
CA ASN A 35 -11.81 10.29 4.85
C ASN A 35 -11.16 11.66 4.56
N HIS A 36 -11.93 12.60 4.03
CA HIS A 36 -11.48 13.94 3.68
C HIS A 36 -10.98 14.75 4.89
N ASN A 37 -11.56 14.53 6.09
CA ASN A 37 -11.10 15.20 7.31
C ASN A 37 -9.71 14.69 7.70
N THR A 38 -9.51 13.37 7.63
CA THR A 38 -8.20 12.76 7.90
C THR A 38 -7.13 13.27 6.92
N LEU A 39 -7.44 13.37 5.62
CA LEU A 39 -6.50 13.97 4.66
C LEU A 39 -6.16 15.43 5.02
N ARG A 40 -7.16 16.21 5.41
CA ARG A 40 -6.97 17.62 5.76
C ARG A 40 -6.07 17.79 6.99
N GLU A 41 -6.15 16.87 7.94
CA GLU A 41 -5.29 16.82 9.13
C GLU A 41 -3.87 16.35 8.79
N LEU A 42 -3.72 15.33 7.95
CA LEU A 42 -2.42 14.78 7.54
C LEU A 42 -1.62 15.74 6.63
N ILE A 43 -2.31 16.55 5.81
CA ILE A 43 -1.66 17.50 4.91
C ILE A 43 -1.17 18.71 5.71
N ILE A 44 0.14 18.91 5.76
CA ILE A 44 0.76 20.12 6.32
C ILE A 44 0.94 21.13 5.18
N ALA A 45 -0.07 21.97 4.94
CA ALA A 45 -0.06 22.99 3.89
C ALA A 45 -0.99 24.17 4.25
N PRO A 46 -0.83 25.35 3.62
CA PRO A 46 -1.78 26.45 3.75
C PRO A 46 -3.22 26.05 3.41
N GLN A 47 -4.18 26.71 4.05
CA GLN A 47 -5.61 26.37 3.90
C GLN A 47 -6.11 26.48 2.46
N SER A 48 -5.55 27.40 1.66
CA SER A 48 -5.84 27.55 0.23
C SER A 48 -5.47 26.29 -0.57
N ILE A 49 -4.30 25.71 -0.31
CA ILE A 49 -3.84 24.47 -0.96
C ILE A 49 -4.68 23.29 -0.50
N LYS A 50 -4.96 23.17 0.81
CA LYS A 50 -5.85 22.12 1.32
C LYS A 50 -7.23 22.19 0.65
N ALA A 51 -7.79 23.39 0.50
CA ALA A 51 -9.08 23.60 -0.15
C ALA A 51 -9.02 23.22 -1.65
N ALA A 52 -7.96 23.58 -2.37
CA ALA A 52 -7.76 23.19 -3.76
C ALA A 52 -7.70 21.66 -3.93
N LEU A 53 -6.91 20.97 -3.10
CA LEU A 53 -6.81 19.51 -3.10
C LEU A 53 -8.15 18.83 -2.82
N MET A 54 -8.93 19.34 -1.85
CA MET A 54 -10.26 18.82 -1.55
C MET A 54 -11.28 19.07 -2.67
N ARG A 55 -11.14 20.17 -3.42
CA ARG A 55 -11.99 20.42 -4.61
C ARG A 55 -11.64 19.46 -5.75
N CYS A 56 -10.35 19.18 -5.97
CA CYS A 56 -9.90 18.17 -6.92
C CYS A 56 -10.48 16.79 -6.58
N LEU A 57 -10.47 16.39 -5.30
CA LEU A 57 -11.11 15.15 -4.85
C LEU A 57 -12.59 15.09 -5.19
N LYS A 58 -13.36 16.13 -4.86
CA LYS A 58 -14.81 16.17 -5.14
C LYS A 58 -15.13 16.12 -6.64
N ALA A 59 -14.28 16.73 -7.48
CA ALA A 59 -14.44 16.71 -8.93
C ALA A 59 -14.15 15.33 -9.54
N ALA A 60 -13.29 14.52 -8.92
CA ALA A 60 -12.98 13.16 -9.39
C ALA A 60 -14.12 12.15 -9.14
N VAL A 61 -14.96 12.39 -8.13
CA VAL A 61 -16.00 11.46 -7.67
C VAL A 61 -17.35 11.70 -8.35
N ASN A 62 -17.51 12.82 -9.09
CA ASN A 62 -18.77 13.17 -9.73
C ASN A 62 -18.75 12.82 -11.25
N PRO A 63 -19.52 11.82 -11.72
CA PRO A 63 -19.47 11.33 -13.10
C PRO A 63 -20.12 12.28 -14.14
N GLU A 64 -20.71 13.41 -13.73
CA GLU A 64 -21.37 14.37 -14.64
C GLU A 64 -20.42 15.41 -15.30
N PHE A 65 -19.09 15.26 -15.19
CA PHE A 65 -18.13 16.13 -15.90
C PHE A 65 -17.66 15.49 -17.23
N PRO A 66 -17.69 16.21 -18.37
CA PRO A 66 -17.96 15.63 -19.69
C PRO A 66 -16.73 15.09 -20.45
N GLU A 67 -17.02 14.25 -21.44
CA GLU A 67 -16.18 13.43 -22.35
C GLU A 67 -15.16 14.16 -23.25
N GLN A 68 -14.76 15.42 -22.98
CA GLN A 68 -13.74 16.09 -23.78
C GLN A 68 -12.75 16.91 -22.94
N GLY A 69 -11.48 16.51 -23.02
CA GLY A 69 -10.36 17.07 -22.27
C GLY A 69 -10.03 16.20 -21.06
N THR A 70 -8.83 15.63 -21.05
CA THR A 70 -8.35 14.71 -20.01
C THR A 70 -8.64 15.28 -18.62
N PRO A 71 -9.33 14.54 -17.72
CA PRO A 71 -9.43 14.98 -16.35
C PRO A 71 -8.03 14.92 -15.75
N GLN A 72 -7.32 16.06 -15.76
CA GLN A 72 -6.04 16.27 -15.04
C GLN A 72 -6.19 16.08 -13.51
N VAL A 73 -7.34 15.59 -13.06
CA VAL A 73 -7.69 15.24 -11.68
C VAL A 73 -7.08 13.88 -11.26
N GLY A 74 -6.75 13.00 -12.21
CA GLY A 74 -6.19 11.67 -11.93
C GLY A 74 -4.74 11.65 -11.40
N VAL A 75 -3.97 12.73 -11.55
CA VAL A 75 -2.58 12.81 -11.03
C VAL A 75 -2.49 13.08 -9.54
N VAL A 76 -3.56 13.62 -8.93
CA VAL A 76 -3.57 13.95 -7.49
C VAL A 76 -3.91 12.72 -6.65
N SER A 77 -4.69 11.78 -7.19
CA SER A 77 -5.13 10.57 -6.49
C SER A 77 -3.98 9.71 -5.96
N PRO A 78 -2.91 9.40 -6.74
CA PRO A 78 -1.76 8.65 -6.21
C PRO A 78 -1.01 9.39 -5.09
N LEU A 79 -0.94 10.72 -5.16
CA LEU A 79 -0.31 11.53 -4.11
C LEU A 79 -1.12 11.45 -2.81
N LEU A 80 -2.44 11.59 -2.90
CA LEU A 80 -3.32 11.54 -1.73
C LEU A 80 -3.39 10.14 -1.11
N ALA A 81 -3.38 9.09 -1.92
CA ALA A 81 -3.25 7.73 -1.43
C ALA A 81 -1.92 7.54 -0.67
N ASN A 82 -0.81 8.06 -1.20
CA ASN A 82 0.48 8.03 -0.50
C ASN A 82 0.45 8.80 0.82
N ILE A 83 -0.23 9.95 0.89
CA ILE A 83 -0.39 10.73 2.12
C ILE A 83 -1.24 9.96 3.14
N ALA A 84 -2.36 9.38 2.70
CA ALA A 84 -3.22 8.59 3.57
C ALA A 84 -2.49 7.38 4.15
N LEU A 85 -1.72 6.66 3.33
CA LEU A 85 -0.98 5.47 3.74
C LEU A 85 0.36 5.77 4.41
N ASN A 86 0.77 7.04 4.48
CA ASN A 86 2.03 7.43 5.12
C ASN A 86 2.07 6.96 6.58
N GLY A 87 3.13 6.24 6.93
CA GLY A 87 3.33 5.64 8.25
C GLY A 87 2.86 4.20 8.40
N ILE A 88 2.20 3.61 7.39
CA ILE A 88 1.86 2.18 7.41
C ILE A 88 3.11 1.30 7.50
N GLU A 89 4.24 1.78 6.97
CA GLU A 89 5.53 1.08 7.00
C GLU A 89 6.11 0.98 8.42
N ASN A 90 5.60 1.76 9.38
CA ASN A 90 6.05 1.71 10.78
C ASN A 90 5.44 0.52 11.54
N ILE A 91 4.41 -0.13 11.01
CA ILE A 91 3.74 -1.27 11.67
C ILE A 91 4.65 -2.49 11.63
N HIS A 92 5.24 -2.77 10.47
CA HIS A 92 6.16 -3.87 10.25
C HIS A 92 6.97 -3.63 8.97
N TYR A 93 8.08 -4.34 8.82
CA TYR A 93 8.89 -4.25 7.62
C TYR A 93 8.07 -4.59 6.37
N SER A 94 7.99 -3.62 5.45
CA SER A 94 7.18 -3.71 4.24
C SER A 94 7.85 -3.04 3.05
N VAL A 95 7.37 -3.43 1.87
CA VAL A 95 7.67 -2.77 0.61
C VAL A 95 6.34 -2.31 0.03
N ARG A 96 6.24 -1.01 -0.24
CA ARG A 96 5.04 -0.37 -0.76
C ARG A 96 5.32 0.38 -2.04
N TYR A 97 4.34 0.37 -2.93
CA TYR A 97 4.26 1.23 -4.09
C TYR A 97 2.81 1.66 -4.31
N ALA A 98 2.52 2.94 -4.05
CA ALA A 98 1.14 3.44 -3.98
C ALA A 98 0.29 2.62 -2.99
N ASP A 99 -0.72 1.92 -3.49
CA ASP A 99 -1.63 1.04 -2.76
C ASP A 99 -1.17 -0.43 -2.72
N ASP A 100 -0.26 -0.85 -3.60
CA ASP A 100 0.34 -2.19 -3.59
C ASP A 100 1.37 -2.29 -2.44
N LEU A 101 1.07 -3.17 -1.47
CA LEU A 101 1.82 -3.29 -0.21
C LEU A 101 2.04 -4.76 0.14
N VAL A 102 3.30 -5.10 0.38
CA VAL A 102 3.70 -6.42 0.90
C VAL A 102 4.47 -6.28 2.20
N PHE A 103 4.09 -7.07 3.20
CA PHE A 103 4.83 -7.19 4.46
C PHE A 103 5.71 -8.46 4.43
N LEU A 104 6.96 -8.31 4.87
CA LEU A 104 7.93 -9.41 4.93
C LEU A 104 8.03 -9.91 6.37
N LEU A 105 7.41 -11.05 6.64
CA LEU A 105 7.32 -11.65 7.97
C LEU A 105 8.47 -12.65 8.17
N LYS A 106 9.05 -12.64 9.36
CA LYS A 106 9.93 -13.69 9.88
C LYS A 106 9.10 -14.88 10.37
N PRO A 107 9.71 -16.07 10.55
CA PRO A 107 9.02 -17.25 11.08
C PRO A 107 8.25 -17.00 12.38
N GLN A 108 8.83 -16.21 13.28
CA GLN A 108 8.27 -15.91 14.60
C GLN A 108 7.16 -14.84 14.60
N ASP A 109 7.02 -14.08 13.51
CA ASP A 109 6.06 -12.98 13.47
C ASP A 109 4.63 -13.55 13.35
N LYS A 110 3.68 -13.02 14.12
CA LYS A 110 2.28 -13.45 14.00
C LYS A 110 1.57 -12.58 12.97
N ALA A 111 1.10 -13.21 11.90
CA ALA A 111 0.48 -12.49 10.78
C ALA A 111 -0.83 -11.80 11.22
N GLU A 112 -1.56 -12.44 12.12
CA GLU A 112 -2.83 -11.97 12.66
C GLU A 112 -2.65 -10.67 13.45
N GLU A 113 -1.62 -10.57 14.30
CA GLU A 113 -1.31 -9.36 15.06
C GLU A 113 -0.90 -8.19 14.14
N ILE A 114 -0.18 -8.48 13.05
CA ILE A 114 0.20 -7.46 12.06
C ILE A 114 -1.05 -7.01 11.28
N LEU A 115 -1.88 -7.95 10.84
CA LEU A 115 -3.13 -7.67 10.15
C LEU A 115 -4.07 -6.79 10.98
N GLU A 116 -4.21 -7.08 12.27
CA GLU A 116 -5.02 -6.28 13.19
C GLU A 116 -4.50 -4.85 13.31
N LYS A 117 -3.18 -4.68 13.48
CA LYS A 117 -2.56 -3.35 13.53
C LYS A 117 -2.76 -2.57 12.23
N VAL A 118 -2.64 -3.23 11.07
CA VAL A 118 -2.89 -2.62 9.77
C VAL A 118 -4.36 -2.24 9.62
N ALA A 119 -5.29 -3.13 10.00
CA ALA A 119 -6.72 -2.86 9.94
C ALA A 119 -7.09 -1.64 10.79
N ASN A 120 -6.58 -1.55 12.02
CA ASN A 120 -6.78 -0.40 12.90
C ASN A 120 -6.17 0.89 12.31
N PHE A 121 -4.96 0.81 11.76
CA PHE A 121 -4.32 1.95 11.10
C PHE A 121 -5.16 2.47 9.92
N LEU A 122 -5.69 1.58 9.09
CA LEU A 122 -6.52 1.93 7.94
C LEU A 122 -7.89 2.46 8.38
N ALA A 123 -8.52 1.87 9.39
CA ALA A 123 -9.83 2.26 9.90
C ALA A 123 -9.84 3.73 10.38
N THR A 124 -8.78 4.18 11.06
CA THR A 124 -8.64 5.60 11.48
C THR A 124 -8.61 6.59 10.31
N ARG A 125 -8.38 6.11 9.09
CA ARG A 125 -8.32 6.89 7.85
C ARG A 125 -9.55 6.68 6.95
N GLY A 126 -10.53 5.91 7.42
CA GLY A 126 -11.72 5.52 6.65
C GLY A 126 -11.45 4.42 5.60
N LEU A 127 -10.30 3.76 5.69
CA LEU A 127 -9.88 2.72 4.75
C LEU A 127 -10.09 1.33 5.35
N ASN A 128 -10.32 0.34 4.47
CA ASN A 128 -10.45 -1.06 4.85
C ASN A 128 -9.54 -1.94 4.00
N ILE A 129 -9.04 -3.01 4.62
CA ILE A 129 -8.38 -4.11 3.90
C ILE A 129 -9.43 -4.82 3.06
N LYS A 130 -9.05 -5.32 1.87
CA LYS A 130 -9.89 -6.17 1.04
C LYS A 130 -9.59 -7.65 1.33
N PRO A 131 -10.37 -8.35 2.17
CA PRO A 131 -10.00 -9.67 2.68
C PRO A 131 -9.88 -10.72 1.57
N SER A 132 -10.68 -10.60 0.50
CA SER A 132 -10.68 -11.53 -0.64
C SER A 132 -9.36 -11.56 -1.42
N LYS A 133 -8.52 -10.53 -1.28
CA LYS A 133 -7.23 -10.41 -1.97
C LYS A 133 -6.04 -10.40 -1.01
N THR A 134 -6.28 -10.41 0.30
CA THR A 134 -5.23 -10.56 1.30
C THR A 134 -4.78 -12.01 1.39
N ARG A 135 -3.48 -12.25 1.29
CA ARG A 135 -2.91 -13.60 1.30
C ARG A 135 -1.64 -13.65 2.14
N LEU A 136 -1.45 -14.78 2.82
CA LEU A 136 -0.21 -15.11 3.49
C LEU A 136 0.42 -16.28 2.73
N VAL A 137 1.57 -16.05 2.12
CA VAL A 137 2.25 -17.04 1.28
C VAL A 137 3.69 -17.25 1.76
N ALA A 138 4.23 -18.45 1.56
CA ALA A 138 5.65 -18.66 1.82
C ALA A 138 6.49 -17.97 0.73
N SER A 139 7.62 -17.39 1.11
CA SER A 139 8.53 -16.77 0.12
C SER A 139 9.03 -17.76 -0.95
N THR A 140 9.01 -19.05 -0.65
CA THR A 140 9.36 -20.16 -1.56
C THR A 140 8.23 -20.57 -2.51
N GLU A 141 6.97 -20.30 -2.16
CA GLU A 141 5.81 -20.54 -3.03
C GLU A 141 5.68 -19.44 -4.08
N GLY A 142 6.14 -18.25 -3.73
CA GLY A 142 6.13 -17.07 -4.58
C GLY A 142 4.96 -16.13 -4.28
N PHE A 143 5.12 -14.88 -4.70
CA PHE A 143 4.14 -13.82 -4.51
C PHE A 143 4.21 -12.80 -5.64
N ASP A 144 3.12 -12.08 -5.86
CA ASP A 144 3.04 -11.09 -6.93
C ASP A 144 3.25 -9.68 -6.36
N PHE A 145 4.14 -8.91 -6.99
CA PHE A 145 4.34 -7.51 -6.62
C PHE A 145 4.70 -6.69 -7.86
N LEU A 146 3.95 -5.61 -8.12
CA LEU A 146 4.17 -4.73 -9.28
C LEU A 146 4.20 -5.45 -10.64
N GLY A 147 3.41 -6.53 -10.79
CA GLY A 147 3.34 -7.32 -12.02
C GLY A 147 4.48 -8.33 -12.20
N TRP A 148 5.29 -8.55 -11.17
CA TRP A 148 6.35 -9.57 -11.14
C TRP A 148 5.97 -10.67 -10.17
N HIS A 149 6.16 -11.92 -10.58
CA HIS A 149 6.09 -13.07 -9.70
C HIS A 149 7.48 -13.33 -9.09
N LEU A 150 7.60 -13.22 -7.77
CA LEU A 150 8.86 -13.30 -7.03
C LEU A 150 8.90 -14.59 -6.20
N VAL A 151 9.93 -15.42 -6.39
CA VAL A 151 10.08 -16.70 -5.69
C VAL A 151 11.50 -16.82 -5.12
N VAL A 152 11.63 -17.21 -3.86
CA VAL A 152 12.93 -17.50 -3.25
C VAL A 152 13.27 -18.97 -3.48
N GLN A 153 14.34 -19.24 -4.21
CA GLN A 153 14.79 -20.62 -4.46
C GLN A 153 15.82 -21.07 -3.40
N ALA A 154 15.76 -22.36 -3.02
CA ALA A 154 16.66 -22.98 -2.04
C ALA A 154 18.15 -22.92 -2.42
N ASN A 155 18.46 -22.68 -3.69
CA ASN A 155 19.81 -22.52 -4.23
C ASN A 155 20.39 -21.09 -4.02
N GLY A 156 19.68 -20.20 -3.33
CA GLY A 156 20.15 -18.84 -3.01
C GLY A 156 20.03 -17.83 -4.16
N ARG A 157 19.35 -18.20 -5.26
CA ARG A 157 18.99 -17.27 -6.34
C ARG A 157 17.53 -16.80 -6.15
N LEU A 158 17.33 -15.51 -6.42
CA LEU A 158 16.04 -14.82 -6.52
C LEU A 158 15.72 -14.62 -8.00
#